data_AF-A0A7W8M6G5-F1
#
_entry.id   AF-A0A7W8M6G5-F1
#
_cell.length_a   1.000
_cell.length_b   1.000
_cell.length_c   1.000
_cell.angle_alpha   90.00
_cell.angle_beta   90.00
_cell.angle_gamma   90.00
#
_symmetry.space_group_name_H-M   'P 1'
#
loop_
_entity.id
_entity.type
_entity.pdbx_description
1 polymer ?
#
loop_
_entity_poly.entity_id
_entity_poly.type
_entity_poly.pdbx_seq_one_letter_code
_entity_poly.pdbx_strand_id
1 'polypeptide(L)' 'MYIATTGSKNNKDVYIYQSFRKENGKSSSRIYKKLGKFNDLLRQFDGDENRMMEWA' A
#
# COMPACT_ATOMS: atom_id res chain seq x y z
N MET A 1 -0.99 8.99 6.45
CA MET A 1 -0.56 8.06 5.39
C MET A 1 -1.31 6.76 5.60
N TYR A 2 -1.52 5.95 4.57
CA TYR A 2 -2.14 4.62 4.71
C TYR A 2 -1.58 3.66 3.65
N ILE A 3 -1.65 2.36 3.94
CA ILE A 3 -1.22 1.32 3.01
C ILE A 3 -2.42 0.88 2.18
N ALA A 4 -2.21 0.67 0.88
CA ALA A 4 -3.24 0.13 0.00
C ALA A 4 -2.64 -0.87 -0.97
N THR A 5 -3.40 -1.93 -1.23
CA THR A 5 -3.07 -2.94 -2.22
C THR A 5 -3.88 -2.68 -3.49
N THR A 6 -3.20 -2.43 -4.61
CA THR A 6 -3.84 -2.11 -5.90
C THR A 6 -3.41 -3.13 -6.96
N GLY A 7 -4.37 -3.62 -7.75
CA GLY A 7 -4.10 -4.52 -8.87
C GLY A 7 -5.14 -5.62 -9.04
N SER A 8 -4.84 -6.58 -9.91
CA SER A 8 -5.69 -7.75 -10.15
C SER A 8 -5.32 -8.90 -9.21
N LYS A 9 -6.19 -9.91 -9.09
CA LYS A 9 -6.07 -10.99 -8.09
C LYS A 9 -4.68 -11.62 -7.99
N ASN A 10 -3.99 -11.81 -9.13
CA ASN A 10 -2.67 -12.45 -9.22
C ASN A 10 -1.51 -11.45 -9.42
N ASN A 11 -1.81 -10.16 -9.57
CA ASN A 11 -0.81 -9.11 -9.81
C ASN A 11 -1.19 -7.87 -9.00
N LYS A 12 -1.00 -7.98 -7.69
CA LYS A 12 -1.24 -6.91 -6.73
C LYS A 12 0.09 -6.26 -6.34
N ASP A 13 0.08 -4.94 -6.23
CA ASP A 13 1.17 -4.14 -5.70
C ASP A 13 0.72 -3.46 -4.41
N VAL A 14 1.65 -3.31 -3.45
CA VAL A 14 1.40 -2.63 -2.17
C VAL A 14 2.05 -1.24 -2.20
N TYR A 15 1.29 -0.23 -1.79
CA TYR A 15 1.69 1.18 -1.80
C TYR A 15 1.43 1.85 -0.46
N ILE A 16 2.30 2.79 -0.09
CA ILE A 16 2.02 3.80 0.93
C ILE A 16 1.45 5.02 0.21
N TYR A 17 0.25 5.45 0.61
CA TYR A 17 -0.37 6.69 0.18
C TYR A 17 -0.18 7.80 1.21
N GLN A 18 0.18 8.99 0.73
CA GLN A 18 0.17 10.21 1.50
C GLN A 18 -1.09 11.01 1.20
N SER A 19 -1.88 11.28 2.23
CA SER A 19 -3.03 12.17 2.18
C SER A 19 -2.57 13.62 2.20
N PHE A 20 -3.22 14.47 1.42
CA PHE A 20 -2.99 15.91 1.38
C PHE A 20 -4.31 16.65 1.11
N ARG A 21 -4.31 17.95 1.41
CA ARG A 21 -5.42 18.84 1.06
C ARG A 21 -5.07 19.59 -0.21
N LYS A 22 -5.99 19.58 -1.18
CA LYS A 22 -5.91 20.42 -2.37
C LYS A 22 -6.25 21.86 -2.01
N GLU A 23 -5.91 22.81 -2.87
CA GLU A 23 -6.26 24.23 -2.70
C GLU A 23 -7.76 24.46 -2.56
N ASN A 24 -8.58 23.63 -3.20
CA ASN A 24 -10.04 23.66 -3.07
C ASN A 24 -10.59 23.02 -1.77
N GLY A 25 -9.74 22.74 -0.79
CA GLY A 25 -10.10 22.15 0.51
C GLY A 25 -10.43 20.65 0.50
N LYS A 26 -10.56 20.02 -0.68
CA LYS A 26 -10.87 18.59 -0.78
C LYS A 26 -9.66 17.73 -0.39
N SER A 27 -9.94 16.63 0.33
CA SER A 27 -8.93 15.61 0.61
C SER A 27 -8.59 14.84 -0.67
N SER A 28 -7.31 14.54 -0.84
CA SER A 28 -6.83 13.63 -1.88
C SER A 28 -5.64 12.85 -1.36
N SER A 29 -5.23 11.84 -2.12
CA SER A 29 -4.12 10.96 -1.77
C SER A 29 -3.22 10.79 -2.98
N ARG A 30 -1.92 10.73 -2.75
CA ARG A 30 -0.91 10.41 -3.77
C ARG A 30 -0.06 9.24 -3.31
N ILE A 31 0.50 8.48 -4.25
CA ILE A 31 1.47 7.43 -3.94
C ILE A 31 2.71 8.11 -3.37
N TYR A 32 3.07 7.75 -2.14
CA TYR A 32 4.30 8.17 -1.47
C TYR A 32 5.44 7.21 -1.78
N LYS A 33 5.18 5.90 -1.68
CA LYS A 33 6.16 4.85 -1.93
C LYS A 33 5.48 3.57 -2.43
N LYS A 34 6.11 2.89 -3.37
CA LYS A 34 5.78 1.51 -3.73
C LYS A 34 6.60 0.56 -2.86
N LEU A 35 5.94 -0.34 -2.13
CA LEU A 35 6.62 -1.33 -1.28
C LEU A 35 7.05 -2.55 -2.08
N GLY A 36 6.23 -3.01 -3.03
CA GLY A 36 6.56 -4.16 -3.86
C GLY A 36 5.32 -4.91 -4.32
N LYS A 37 5.55 -6.11 -4.87
CA LYS A 37 4.48 -7.05 -5.21
C LYS A 37 3.95 -7.69 -3.93
N PHE A 38 2.63 -7.79 -3.81
CA PHE A 38 1.97 -8.36 -2.63
C PHE A 38 2.47 -9.78 -2.33
N ASN A 39 2.55 -10.66 -3.34
CA ASN A 39 3.00 -12.04 -3.14
C ASN A 39 4.46 -12.13 -2.68
N ASP A 40 5.33 -11.26 -3.19
CA ASP A 40 6.75 -11.26 -2.81
C ASP A 40 6.96 -10.69 -1.41
N LEU A 41 6.15 -9.70 -1.01
CA LEU A 41 6.12 -9.19 0.36
C LEU A 41 5.57 -10.26 1.30
N LEU A 42 4.43 -10.86 0.98
CA LEU A 42 3.78 -11.89 1.79
C LEU A 42 4.71 -13.08 2.05
N ARG A 43 5.53 -13.49 1.07
CA ARG A 43 6.56 -14.53 1.24
C ARG A 43 7.64 -14.18 2.26
N GLN A 44 7.98 -12.90 2.42
CA GLN A 44 8.97 -12.45 3.42
C GLN A 44 8.41 -12.48 4.85
N PHE A 45 7.08 -12.53 5.00
CA PHE A 45 6.39 -12.63 6.28
C PHE A 45 5.75 -14.01 6.47
N ASP A 46 6.30 -15.06 5.85
CA ASP A 46 5.84 -16.44 6.00
C ASP A 46 4.36 -16.68 5.65
N GLY A 47 3.77 -15.83 4.80
CA GLY A 47 2.33 -15.91 4.51
C GLY A 47 1.44 -15.08 5.43
N ASP A 48 2.00 -14.39 6.42
CA ASP A 48 1.25 -13.59 7.39
C ASP A 48 0.98 -12.18 6.85
N GLU A 49 -0.23 -11.99 6.33
CA GLU A 49 -0.69 -10.70 5.83
C GLU A 49 -0.79 -9.64 6.94
N ASN A 50 -1.17 -10.02 8.16
CA ASN A 50 -1.31 -9.06 9.26
C ASN A 50 0.05 -8.50 9.64
N ARG A 51 1.04 -9.38 9.82
CA ARG A 51 2.42 -9.00 10.15
C ARG A 51 3.06 -8.15 9.04
N MET A 52 2.77 -8.48 7.78
CA MET A 52 3.21 -7.66 6.63
C MET A 52 2.59 -6.25 6.68
N MET A 53 1.29 -6.16 6.98
CA MET A 53 0.56 -4.88 7.03
C MET A 53 0.93 -4.03 8.25
N GLU A 54 1.33 -4.64 9.37
CA GLU A 54 1.87 -3.93 10.54
C GLU A 54 3.27 -3.35 10.29
N TRP A 55 4.08 -4.01 9.45
CA TRP A 55 5.41 -3.51 9.06
C TRP A 55 5.37 -2.36 8.06
N ALA A 56 4.34 -2.35 7.19
CA ALA A 56 4.19 -1.41 6.07
C ALA A 56 3.79 0.00 6.50
#